data_AF-A0A8J3D3V7-F1
#
_entry.id   AF-A0A8J3D3V7-F1
#
_cell.length_a   1.000
_cell.length_b   1.000
_cell.length_c   1.000
_cell.angle_alpha   90.00
_cell.angle_beta   90.00
_cell.angle_gamma   90.00
#
_symmetry.space_group_name_H-M   'P 1'
#
loop_
_entity.id
_entity.type
_entity.pdbx_description
1 polymer ?
#
loop_
_entity_poly.entity_id
_entity_poly.type
_entity_poly.pdbx_seq_one_letter_code
_entity_poly.pdbx_strand_id
1 'polypeptide(L)' 'MSRILKQDSAFPIKNAKNIIGTRNRIIHSYVNTSDEIIWTIIVRELPNLKIEIGKLLT' A
#
# COMPACT_ATOMS: atom_id res chain seq x y z
N MET A 1 0.30 2.27 13.56
CA MET A 1 -0.81 3.17 13.19
C MET A 1 -0.33 4.15 12.13
N SER A 2 -1.02 4.28 11.00
CA SER A 2 -0.59 5.11 9.86
C SER A 2 -0.77 6.60 10.08
N ARG A 3 0.29 7.38 9.88
CA ARG A 3 0.30 8.85 10.06
C ARG A 3 -0.60 9.57 9.05
N ILE A 4 -0.57 9.16 7.78
CA ILE A 4 -1.26 9.87 6.69
C ILE A 4 -2.79 9.85 6.83
N LEU A 5 -3.37 8.68 7.12
CA LEU A 5 -4.82 8.53 7.32
C LEU A 5 -5.34 9.13 8.63
N LYS A 6 -4.46 9.42 9.59
CA LYS A 6 -4.84 10.17 10.80
C LYS A 6 -4.96 11.66 10.51
N GLN A 7 -4.13 12.16 9.61
CA GLN A 7 -4.10 13.57 9.26
C GLN A 7 -5.14 13.91 8.20
N ASP A 8 -5.36 12.99 7.26
CA ASP A 8 -6.39 13.09 6.23
C ASP A 8 -7.07 11.73 6.05
N SER A 9 -8.28 11.59 6.59
CA SER A 9 -9.06 10.37 6.48
C SER A 9 -9.60 10.12 5.07
N ALA A 10 -9.66 11.16 4.24
CA ALA A 10 -10.12 11.15 2.86
C ALA A 10 -8.96 11.16 1.85
N PHE A 11 -7.74 10.82 2.30
CA PHE A 11 -6.54 10.83 1.46
C PHE A 11 -6.79 10.11 0.12
N PRO A 12 -6.48 10.74 -1.02
CA PRO A 12 -7.03 10.37 -2.33
C PRO A 12 -6.45 9.10 -2.96
N ILE A 13 -5.64 8.33 -2.22
CA ILE A 13 -5.13 7.03 -2.65
C ILE A 13 -6.12 5.93 -2.24
N LYS A 14 -6.68 5.26 -3.25
CA LYS A 14 -7.76 4.28 -3.07
C LYS A 14 -7.39 3.16 -2.10
N ASN A 15 -6.17 2.63 -2.23
CA ASN A 15 -5.70 1.47 -1.47
C ASN A 15 -4.84 1.84 -0.24
N ALA A 16 -4.87 3.08 0.25
CA ALA A 16 -4.00 3.55 1.34
C ALA A 16 -4.02 2.62 2.57
N LYS A 17 -5.21 2.22 3.05
CA LYS A 17 -5.36 1.30 4.20
C LYS A 17 -4.70 -0.05 3.96
N ASN A 18 -4.84 -0.60 2.75
CA ASN A 18 -4.26 -1.89 2.38
C ASN A 18 -2.74 -1.82 2.29
N ILE A 19 -2.18 -0.72 1.79
CA ILE A 19 -0.73 -0.47 1.74
C ILE A 19 -0.14 -0.46 3.15
N ILE A 20 -0.79 0.26 4.06
CA ILE A 20 -0.40 0.33 5.48
C ILE A 20 -0.46 -1.06 6.13
N GLY A 21 -1.55 -1.79 5.93
CA GLY A 21 -1.73 -3.14 6.47
C GLY A 21 -0.67 -4.10 5.94
N THR A 22 -0.40 -4.07 4.64
CA THR A 22 0.64 -4.85 3.98
C THR A 22 2.02 -4.57 4.57
N ARG A 23 2.40 -3.29 4.70
CA ARG A 23 3.67 -2.89 5.35
C ARG A 23 3.78 -3.46 6.76
N ASN A 24 2.72 -3.37 7.56
CA ASN A 24 2.74 -3.90 8.93
C ASN A 24 2.89 -5.43 8.92
N ARG A 25 2.18 -6.13 8.04
CA ARG A 25 2.27 -7.59 7.92
C ARG A 25 3.66 -8.05 7.50
N ILE A 26 4.29 -7.40 6.52
CA ILE A 26 5.65 -7.74 6.08
C ILE A 26 6.65 -7.58 7.25
N ILE A 27 6.53 -6.51 8.03
CA ILE A 27 7.45 -6.26 9.15
C ILE A 27 7.27 -7.25 10.30
N HIS A 28 6.03 -7.66 10.59
CA HIS A 28 5.72 -8.50 11.75
C HIS A 28 5.63 -10.00 11.45
N SER A 29 5.37 -10.40 10.21
CA SER A 29 5.04 -11.78 9.83
C SER A 29 5.81 -12.23 8.59
N TYR A 30 7.05 -11.73 8.41
CA TYR A 30 7.89 -12.03 7.25
C TYR A 30 8.04 -13.54 6.97
N VAL A 31 8.00 -14.39 8.02
CA VAL A 31 8.12 -15.85 7.90
C VAL A 31 6.86 -16.51 7.30
N ASN A 32 5.69 -15.89 7.42
CA ASN A 32 4.40 -16.49 7.04
C ASN A 32 3.68 -15.64 5.96
N THR A 33 4.43 -14.77 5.29
CA THR A 33 3.90 -13.93 4.22
C THR A 33 3.99 -14.71 2.91
N SER A 34 2.86 -14.90 2.25
CA SER A 34 2.79 -15.63 0.98
C SER A 34 3.50 -14.86 -0.14
N ASP A 35 4.47 -15.52 -0.79
CA ASP A 35 5.21 -15.00 -1.94
C ASP A 35 4.28 -14.63 -3.11
N GLU A 36 3.19 -15.36 -3.31
CA GLU A 36 2.18 -15.08 -4.33
C GLU A 36 1.50 -13.72 -4.10
N ILE A 37 1.24 -13.38 -2.83
CA ILE A 37 0.67 -12.08 -2.48
C ILE A 37 1.70 -10.97 -2.75
N ILE A 38 2.97 -11.18 -2.38
CA ILE A 38 4.04 -10.22 -2.65
C ILE A 38 4.23 -10.01 -4.15
N TRP A 39 4.22 -11.08 -4.93
CA TRP A 39 4.31 -11.04 -6.38
C TRP A 39 3.16 -10.24 -7.00
N THR A 40 1.92 -10.49 -6.55
CA THR A 40 0.74 -9.72 -6.99
C THR A 40 0.88 -8.24 -6.66
N ILE A 41 1.41 -7.89 -5.47
CA ILE A 41 1.64 -6.50 -5.09
C ILE A 41 2.65 -5.85 -6.03
N ILE A 42 3.76 -6.52 -6.33
CA ILE A 42 4.83 -5.99 -7.18
C ILE A 42 4.31 -5.78 -8.61
N VAL A 43 3.65 -6.80 -9.19
CA VAL A 43 3.29 -6.80 -10.61
C VAL A 43 2.03 -5.98 -10.89
N ARG A 44 1.08 -5.91 -9.95
CA ARG A 44 -0.23 -5.29 -10.19
C ARG A 44 -0.49 -4.04 -9.35
N GLU A 45 -0.25 -4.10 -8.05
CA GLU A 45 -0.65 -3.01 -7.14
C GLU A 45 0.33 -1.82 -7.20
N LEU A 46 1.65 -2.06 -7.27
CA LEU A 46 2.65 -0.99 -7.34
C LEU A 46 2.53 -0.13 -8.62
N PRO A 47 2.33 -0.69 -9.84
CA PRO A 47 2.11 0.13 -11.04
C PRO A 47 0.88 1.03 -10.93
N ASN A 48 -0.23 0.51 -10.38
CA ASN A 48 -1.45 1.30 -10.16
C ASN A 48 -1.20 2.45 -9.17
N LEU A 49 -0.50 2.16 -8.07
CA LEU A 49 -0.12 3.19 -7.11
C LEU A 49 0.76 4.28 -7.75
N LYS A 50 1.70 3.91 -8.62
CA LYS A 50 2.54 4.86 -9.36
C LYS A 50 1.70 5.80 -10.22
N ILE A 51 0.67 5.29 -10.89
CA ILE A 51 -0.26 6.10 -11.69
C ILE A 51 -1.06 7.06 -10.79
N GLU A 52 -1.60 6.57 -9.66
CA GLU A 52 -2.34 7.40 -8.71
C GLU A 52 -1.47 8.53 -8.15
N ILE A 53 -0.23 8.24 -7.75
CA ILE A 53 0.71 9.25 -7.26
C ILE A 53 1.06 10.27 -8.36
N GLY A 54 1.26 9.82 -9.61
CA GLY A 54 1.50 10.71 -10.74
C GLY A 54 0.38 11.75 -10.90
N LYS A 55 -0.89 11.34 -10.74
CA LYS A 55 -2.05 12.23 -10.80
C LYS A 55 -2.12 13.24 -9.66
N LEU A 56 -1.48 12.97 -8.52
CA LEU A 56 -1.45 13.89 -7.37
C LEU A 56 -0.29 14.90 -7.43
N LEU A 57 0.71 14.62 -8.26
CA LEU A 57 1.88 15.49 -8.46
C LEU A 57 1.76 16.36 -9.72
N THR A 58 0.65 16.23 -10.45
CA THR A 58 0.31 17.04 -11.64
C THR A 58 -0.75 18.07 -11.24
#